data_AF-A0A0C7NE42-F1
#
_entry.id   AF-A0A0C7NE42-F1
#
_cell.length_a   1.000
_cell.length_b   1.000
_cell.length_c   1.000
_cell.angle_alpha   90.00
_cell.angle_beta   90.00
_cell.angle_gamma   90.00
#
_symmetry.space_group_name_H-M   'P 1'
#
loop_
_entity.id
_entity.type
_entity.pdbx_description
1 polymer ?
#
loop_
_entity_poly.entity_id
_entity_poly.type
_entity_poly.pdbx_seq_one_letter_code
_entity_poly.pdbx_strand_id
1 'polypeptide(L)'
;MRGGPRSIEELLYQKLLESPGFHRFVRRIYYKINGLQEPLNKSTSSVSADQIFRPTKLQKFKAYRVLFWDEVRSVFGLQRRFNK
;
A
#
# COMPACT_ATOMS: atom_id res chain seq x y z
N MET A 1 17.93 -15.14 25.28
CA MET A 1 18.62 -15.70 24.10
C MET A 1 17.70 -16.74 23.48
N ARG A 2 16.95 -16.38 22.42
CA ARG A 2 16.19 -17.39 21.65
C ARG A 2 17.22 -18.16 20.83
N GLY A 3 17.38 -19.44 21.13
CA GLY A 3 18.27 -20.33 20.38
C GLY A 3 17.93 -20.27 18.89
N GLY A 4 18.95 -20.43 18.05
CA GLY A 4 18.79 -20.47 16.61
C GLY A 4 17.69 -21.47 16.19
N PRO A 5 16.95 -21.17 15.13
CA PRO A 5 15.76 -21.92 14.73
C PRO A 5 16.10 -23.39 14.46
N ARG A 6 15.28 -24.32 14.99
CA ARG A 6 15.48 -25.76 14.81
C ARG A 6 14.89 -26.27 13.48
N SER A 7 14.01 -25.50 12.81
CA SER A 7 13.42 -25.82 11.50
C SER A 7 12.96 -24.58 10.70
N ILE A 8 12.74 -24.74 9.39
CA ILE A 8 12.16 -23.70 8.50
C ILE A 8 10.73 -23.34 8.92
N GLU A 9 9.98 -24.32 9.40
CA GLU A 9 8.62 -24.10 9.89
C GLU A 9 8.61 -23.18 11.11
N GLU A 10 9.54 -23.37 12.04
CA GLU A 10 9.68 -22.53 13.22
C GLU A 10 10.09 -21.10 12.84
N LEU A 11 10.93 -20.94 11.81
CA LEU A 11 11.25 -19.63 11.23
C LEU A 11 10.03 -18.94 10.64
N LEU A 12 9.26 -19.64 9.81
CA LEU A 12 8.06 -19.08 9.19
C LEU A 12 7.00 -18.75 10.24
N TYR A 13 6.87 -19.58 11.26
CA TYR A 13 5.98 -19.34 12.39
C TYR A 13 6.41 -18.10 13.20
N GLN A 14 7.70 -17.95 13.50
CA GLN A 14 8.22 -16.73 14.14
C GLN A 14 8.00 -15.50 13.26
N LYS A 15 8.23 -15.58 11.95
CA LYS A 15 7.97 -14.48 11.02
C LYS A 15 6.50 -14.12 10.92
N LEU A 16 5.60 -15.10 11.02
CA LEU A 16 4.16 -14.87 11.05
C LEU A 16 3.75 -14.15 12.35
N LEU A 17 4.32 -14.56 13.49
CA LEU A 17 4.12 -13.93 14.80
C LEU A 17 4.79 -12.55 14.94
N GLU A 18 5.79 -12.22 14.14
CA GLU A 18 6.36 -10.87 14.11
C GLU A 18 5.63 -9.95 13.12
N SER A 19 4.80 -10.49 12.23
CA SER A 19 4.17 -9.71 11.16
C SER A 19 3.01 -8.85 11.69
N PRO A 20 3.09 -7.49 11.60
CA PRO A 20 2.01 -6.62 12.03
C PRO A 20 0.74 -6.78 11.16
N GLY A 21 0.90 -7.21 9.91
CA GLY A 21 -0.23 -7.48 9.01
C GLY A 21 -1.04 -8.70 9.45
N PHE A 22 -0.36 -9.76 9.87
CA PHE A 22 -1.01 -10.95 10.40
C PHE A 22 -1.81 -10.64 11.68
N HIS A 23 -1.26 -9.83 12.58
CA HIS A 23 -1.95 -9.41 13.80
C HIS A 23 -3.21 -8.58 13.50
N ARG A 24 -3.17 -7.70 12.50
CA ARG A 24 -4.35 -6.95 12.04
C ARG A 24 -5.42 -7.88 11.48
N PHE A 25 -5.02 -8.89 10.71
CA PHE A 25 -5.93 -9.88 10.15
C PHE A 25 -6.63 -10.71 11.24
N VAL A 26 -5.87 -11.27 12.19
CA VAL A 26 -6.42 -12.02 13.32
C VAL A 26 -7.35 -11.13 14.15
N ARG A 27 -6.96 -9.88 14.42
CA ARG A 27 -7.78 -8.91 15.14
C ARG A 27 -9.11 -8.64 14.42
N ARG A 28 -9.10 -8.49 13.10
CA ARG A 28 -10.31 -8.29 12.29
C ARG A 28 -11.24 -9.51 12.34
N ILE A 29 -10.69 -10.72 12.29
CA ILE A 29 -11.48 -11.95 12.44
C ILE A 29 -12.08 -12.03 13.84
N TYR A 30 -11.28 -11.78 14.87
CA TYR A 30 -11.71 -11.78 16.26
C TYR A 30 -12.89 -10.82 16.47
N TYR A 31 -12.79 -9.58 15.99
CA TYR A 31 -13.89 -8.63 16.10
C TYR A 31 -15.13 -9.04 15.29
N LYS A 32 -14.93 -9.60 14.09
CA LYS A 32 -16.03 -10.09 13.25
C LYS A 32 -16.80 -11.23 13.91
N ILE A 33 -16.11 -12.17 14.55
CA ILE A 33 -16.75 -13.31 15.24
C ILE A 33 -17.46 -12.85 16.51
N ASN A 34 -16.83 -11.95 17.28
CA ASN A 34 -17.38 -11.46 18.55
C ASN A 34 -18.42 -10.33 18.37
N GLY A 35 -18.74 -9.92 17.15
CA GLY A 35 -19.70 -8.84 16.87
C GLY A 35 -19.28 -7.48 17.42
N LEU A 36 -18.00 -7.32 17.77
CA LEU A 36 -17.46 -6.08 18.30
C LEU A 36 -17.12 -5.14 17.15
N GLN A 37 -17.41 -3.84 17.31
CA GLN A 37 -16.93 -2.85 16.34
C GLN A 37 -15.42 -2.70 16.51
N GLU A 38 -14.69 -2.97 15.43
CA GLU A 38 -13.25 -2.69 15.36
C GLU A 38 -13.04 -1.21 15.70
N PRO A 39 -12.14 -0.86 16.64
CA PRO A 39 -11.84 0.54 16.89
C PRO A 39 -11.31 1.11 15.59
N LEU A 40 -12.18 1.87 14.91
CA LEU A 40 -11.86 2.59 13.69
C LEU A 40 -10.61 3.38 14.04
N ASN A 41 -9.46 3.00 13.50
CA ASN A 41 -8.23 3.76 13.70
C ASN A 41 -8.58 5.20 13.34
N LYS A 42 -8.70 6.06 14.34
CA LYS A 42 -8.82 7.51 14.21
C LYS A 42 -7.48 8.02 13.67
N SER A 43 -7.19 7.64 12.44
CA SER A 43 -6.14 8.15 11.59
C SER A 43 -6.69 8.32 10.18
N THR A 44 -8.00 8.48 10.02
CA THR A 44 -8.52 9.42 9.03
C THR A 44 -8.09 10.79 9.51
N SER A 45 -6.86 11.13 9.17
CA SER A 45 -6.33 12.47 9.13
C SER A 45 -7.46 13.40 8.74
N SER A 46 -7.77 14.35 9.62
CA SER A 46 -8.55 15.51 9.25
C SER A 46 -8.00 16.01 7.91
N VAL A 47 -8.82 15.90 6.86
CA VAL A 47 -8.54 16.43 5.54
C VAL A 47 -8.67 17.95 5.67
N SER A 48 -7.71 18.55 6.35
CA SER A 48 -7.49 19.98 6.40
C SER A 48 -6.94 20.36 5.04
N ALA A 49 -7.59 21.32 4.39
CA ALA A 49 -7.40 21.76 3.01
C ALA A 49 -6.00 22.35 2.68
N ASP A 50 -5.00 22.17 3.55
CA ASP A 50 -3.64 22.72 3.42
C ASP A 50 -2.57 21.67 3.07
N GLN A 51 -2.95 20.43 2.79
CA GLN A 51 -1.99 19.43 2.31
C GLN A 51 -1.71 19.63 0.83
N ILE A 52 -0.73 20.49 0.54
CA ILE A 52 0.00 20.57 -0.74
C ILE A 52 0.18 19.12 -1.24
N PHE A 53 -0.46 18.80 -2.37
CA PHE A 53 -0.47 17.44 -2.91
C PHE A 53 0.98 16.97 -3.13
N ARG A 54 1.44 16.05 -2.27
CA ARG A 54 2.77 15.42 -2.41
C ARG A 54 2.60 14.09 -3.14
N PRO A 55 2.88 14.02 -4.44
CA PRO A 55 2.71 12.79 -5.18
C PRO A 55 3.64 11.70 -4.64
N THR A 56 3.07 10.53 -4.39
CA THR A 56 3.80 9.33 -4.00
C THR A 56 4.69 8.84 -5.15
N LYS A 57 5.72 8.04 -4.85
CA LYS A 57 6.64 7.50 -5.88
C LYS A 57 5.89 6.74 -6.99
N LEU A 58 4.84 6.01 -6.63
CA LEU A 58 3.99 5.30 -7.59
C LEU A 58 3.22 6.25 -8.50
N GLN A 59 2.69 7.36 -7.96
CA GLN A 59 2.01 8.38 -8.75
C GLN A 59 2.98 9.08 -9.72
N LYS A 60 4.21 9.38 -9.28
CA LYS A 60 5.26 9.93 -10.15
C LYS A 60 5.62 8.97 -11.29
N PHE A 61 5.79 7.68 -10.99
CA PHE A 61 6.08 6.67 -12.01
C PHE A 61 4.93 6.54 -13.02
N LYS A 62 3.68 6.53 -12.54
CA LYS A 62 2.49 6.50 -13.41
C LYS A 62 2.45 7.73 -14.31
N ALA A 63 2.71 8.92 -13.78
CA ALA A 63 2.76 10.16 -14.55
C ALA A 63 3.86 10.11 -15.62
N TYR A 64 5.08 9.70 -15.26
CA TYR A 64 6.19 9.51 -16.19
C TYR A 64 5.81 8.57 -17.33
N ARG A 65 5.24 7.40 -17.02
CA ARG A 65 4.87 6.41 -18.03
C ARG A 65 3.83 6.98 -19.01
N VAL A 66 2.87 7.75 -18.51
CA VAL A 66 1.83 8.36 -19.33
C VAL A 66 2.42 9.41 -20.28
N LEU A 67 3.30 10.29 -19.78
CA LEU A 67 3.98 11.29 -20.60
C LEU A 67 4.90 10.65 -21.65
N PHE A 68 5.67 9.64 -21.26
CA PHE A 68 6.55 8.91 -22.17
C PHE A 68 5.77 8.30 -23.35
N TRP A 69 4.63 7.65 -23.09
CA TRP A 69 3.81 7.11 -24.15
C TRP A 69 3.18 8.19 -25.06
N ASP A 70 2.91 9.37 -24.52
CA ASP A 70 2.40 10.49 -25.31
C ASP A 70 3.48 11.07 -26.24
N GLU A 71 4.71 11.20 -25.75
CA GLU A 71 5.86 11.63 -26.55
C GLU A 71 6.23 10.62 -27.63
N VAL A 72 6.27 9.32 -27.29
CA VAL A 72 6.51 8.25 -28.25
C VAL A 72 5.48 8.32 -29.37
N ARG A 73 4.19 8.44 -29.04
CA ARG A 73 3.13 8.62 -30.05
C ARG A 73 3.37 9.83 -30.93
N SER A 74 3.80 10.95 -30.35
CA SER A 74 4.15 12.14 -31.11
C SER A 74 5.29 11.93 -32.10
N VAL A 75 6.31 11.15 -31.74
CA VAL A 75 7.44 10.84 -32.64
C VAL A 75 7.00 9.91 -33.77
N PHE A 76 6.08 8.98 -33.49
CA PHE A 76 5.49 8.10 -34.49
C PHE A 76 4.35 8.76 -35.31
N GLY A 77 4.16 10.08 -35.20
CA GLY A 77 3.15 10.83 -35.97
C GLY A 77 1.69 10.60 -35.53
N LEU A 78 1.47 9.96 -34.39
CA LEU A 78 0.15 9.77 -33.80
C LEU A 78 -0.25 11.00 -32.97
N GLN A 79 -1.53 11.37 -32.99
CA GLN A 79 -2.01 12.51 -32.21
C GLN A 79 -1.80 12.31 -30.70
N ARG A 80 -1.22 13.33 -30.06
CA ARG A 80 -1.05 13.41 -28.59
C ARG A 80 -2.42 13.43 -27.92
N ARG A 81 -2.57 12.72 -26.81
CA ARG A 81 -3.83 12.64 -26.05
C ARG A 81 -4.06 13.83 -25.12
N PHE A 82 -3.01 14.58 -24.77
CA PHE A 82 -3.08 15.64 -23.77
C PHE A 82 -3.26 17.06 -24.33
N ASN A 83 -3.42 17.24 -25.64
CA ASN A 83 -3.57 18.56 -26.26
C ASN A 83 -4.97 18.72 -26.87
N LYS A 84 -5.98 18.86 -26.02
CA LYS A 84 -7.34 19.30 -26.40
C LYS A 84 -7.76 20.46 -25.52
#